data_AF-A0A4Q0NPZ6-F1
#
_entry.id   AF-A0A4Q0NPZ6-F1
#
_cell.length_a   1.000
_cell.length_b   1.000
_cell.length_c   1.000
_cell.angle_alpha   90.00
_cell.angle_beta   90.00
_cell.angle_gamma   90.00
#
_symmetry.space_group_name_H-M   'P 1'
#
loop_
_entity.id
_entity.type
_entity.pdbx_description
1 polymer ?
#
loop_
_entity_poly.entity_id
_entity_poly.type
_entity_poly.pdbx_seq_one_letter_code
_entity_poly.pdbx_strand_id
1 'polypeptide(L)' 'MMKRFTLPFLIIAVVAGIYGFGGFDLWATEAARIIFLIAADLFVVSLFAKFLFKKNPKQIAQRVES' A
#
# COMPACT_ATOMS: atom_id res chain seq x y z
N MET A 1 10.88 -11.43 -13.22
CA MET A 1 9.54 -11.03 -13.71
C MET A 1 8.63 -10.81 -12.52
N MET A 2 8.67 -9.64 -11.87
CA MET A 2 7.91 -9.37 -10.62
C MET A 2 7.44 -7.90 -10.53
N LYS A 3 6.72 -7.42 -11.54
CA LYS A 3 6.02 -6.11 -11.51
C LYS A 3 4.51 -6.24 -11.68
N ARG A 4 4.00 -7.47 -11.81
CA ARG A 4 2.61 -7.75 -12.21
C ARG A 4 1.58 -7.31 -11.17
N PHE A 5 1.97 -7.17 -9.90
CA PHE A 5 1.05 -6.86 -8.80
C PHE A 5 1.09 -5.40 -8.33
N THR A 6 2.05 -4.59 -8.78
CA THR A 6 2.13 -3.17 -8.41
C THR A 6 0.99 -2.35 -9.02
N LEU A 7 0.70 -2.61 -10.29
CA LEU A 7 -0.36 -1.91 -11.04
C LEU A 7 -1.77 -2.20 -10.48
N PRO A 8 -2.19 -3.46 -10.24
CA PRO A 8 -3.50 -3.73 -9.66
C PRO A 8 -3.64 -3.20 -8.22
N PHE A 9 -2.56 -3.23 -7.43
CA PHE A 9 -2.57 -2.66 -6.07
C PHE A 9 -2.81 -1.15 -6.07
N LEU A 10 -2.19 -0.43 -7.00
CA LEU A 10 -2.40 1.01 -7.17
C LEU A 10 -3.85 1.34 -7.53
N ILE A 11 -4.45 0.58 -8.44
CA ILE A 11 -5.84 0.77 -8.87
C ILE A 11 -6.80 0.53 -7.69
N ILE A 12 -6.60 -0.54 -6.93
CA ILE A 12 -7.45 -0.86 -5.76
C ILE A 12 -7.33 0.23 -4.69
N ALA A 13 -6.14 0.80 -4.47
CA ALA A 13 -5.94 1.88 -3.51
C ALA A 13 -6.70 3.15 -3.90
N VAL A 14 -6.66 3.54 -5.17
CA VAL A 14 -7.39 4.72 -5.68
C VAL A 14 -8.90 4.49 -5.58
N VAL A 15 -9.39 3.31 -5.99
CA VAL A 15 -10.82 2.96 -5.90
C VAL A 15 -11.29 2.95 -4.44
N ALA A 16 -10.54 2.33 -3.52
CA ALA A 16 -10.86 2.32 -2.11
C ALA A 16 -10.91 3.72 -1.50
N GLY A 17 -9.98 4.61 -1.90
CA GLY A 17 -9.99 6.01 -1.50
C GLY A 17 -11.25 6.75 -1.95
N ILE A 18 -11.63 6.59 -3.21
CA ILE A 18 -12.84 7.22 -3.77
C ILE A 18 -14.11 6.68 -3.08
N TYR A 19 -14.21 5.37 -2.87
CA TYR A 19 -15.37 4.76 -2.20
C TYR A 19 -15.44 5.07 -0.70
N GLY A 20 -14.31 5.19 -0.01
CA GLY A 20 -14.25 5.54 1.41
C GLY A 20 -14.55 7.01 1.70
N PHE A 21 -14.30 7.91 0.73
CA PHE A 21 -14.45 9.37 0.88
C PHE A 21 -15.55 9.99 0.02
N GLY A 22 -16.23 9.23 -0.84
CA GLY A 22 -17.20 9.70 -1.83
C GLY A 22 -18.52 10.30 -1.31
N GLY A 23 -18.60 10.72 -0.04
CA GLY A 23 -19.61 11.70 0.38
C GLY A 23 -20.92 11.15 0.95
N PHE A 24 -20.85 10.21 1.90
CA PHE A 24 -22.00 9.98 2.78
C PHE A 24 -21.80 10.74 4.10
N ASP A 25 -22.55 11.83 4.26
CA ASP A 25 -22.73 12.60 5.50
C ASP A 25 -23.56 11.81 6.51
N LEU A 26 -23.04 10.68 6.96
CA LEU A 26 -23.54 10.02 8.17
C LEU A 26 -22.54 10.32 9.27
N TRP A 27 -23.00 10.76 10.44
CA TRP A 27 -22.14 11.05 11.59
C TRP A 27 -21.24 9.87 12.01
N ALA A 28 -21.59 8.64 11.63
CA ALA A 28 -20.77 7.45 11.80
C ALA A 28 -19.56 7.36 10.84
N THR A 29 -19.62 8.01 9.67
CA THR A 29 -18.59 7.95 8.64
C THR A 29 -17.38 8.80 9.02
N GLU A 30 -17.55 9.79 9.91
CA GLU A 30 -16.49 10.72 10.30
C GLU A 30 -15.31 10.01 11.00
N ALA A 31 -15.59 9.11 11.95
CA ALA A 31 -14.54 8.34 12.63
C ALA A 31 -13.85 7.35 11.67
N ALA A 32 -14.62 6.73 10.77
CA ALA A 32 -14.09 5.81 9.76
C ALA A 32 -13.16 6.53 8.77
N ARG A 33 -13.47 7.76 8.38
CA ARG A 33 -12.62 8.60 7.52
C ARG A 33 -11.26 8.88 8.15
N ILE A 34 -11.21 9.17 9.45
CA ILE A 34 -9.96 9.45 10.17
C ILE A 34 -9.06 8.20 10.21
N ILE A 35 -9.60 7.05 10.62
CA ILE A 35 -8.83 5.79 10.66
C ILE A 35 -8.39 5.38 9.24
N PHE A 36 -9.25 5.57 8.24
CA PHE A 36 -8.93 5.30 6.85
C PHE A 36 -7.79 6.18 6.34
N LEU A 37 -7.77 7.48 6.67
CA LEU A 37 -6.68 8.40 6.31
C LEU A 37 -5.36 7.95 6.92
N ILE A 38 -5.35 7.60 8.22
CA ILE A 38 -4.14 7.11 8.91
C ILE A 38 -3.65 5.81 8.26
N ALA A 39 -4.56 4.89 7.95
CA ALA A 39 -4.23 3.64 7.28
C ALA A 39 -3.71 3.87 5.84
N ALA A 40 -4.30 4.82 5.11
CA ALA A 40 -3.87 5.21 3.77
C ALA A 40 -2.46 5.81 3.79
N ASP A 41 -2.15 6.66 4.78
CA ASP A 41 -0.81 7.23 4.95
C ASP A 41 0.24 6.13 5.24
N LEU A 42 -0.03 5.25 6.22
CA LEU A 42 0.82 4.08 6.50
C LEU A 42 1.02 3.19 5.26
N PHE A 43 -0.03 3.01 4.46
CA PHE A 43 -0.01 2.22 3.25
C PHE A 43 0.88 2.85 2.16
N VAL A 44 0.79 4.17 1.98
CA VAL A 44 1.69 4.92 1.09
C VAL A 44 3.13 4.78 1.55
N VAL A 45 3.42 4.99 2.85
CA VAL A 45 4.78 4.84 3.40
C VAL A 45 5.32 3.42 3.21
N SER A 46 4.50 2.40 3.45
CA SER A 46 4.87 0.99 3.23
C SER A 46 5.15 0.68 1.76
N LEU A 47 4.37 1.27 0.84
CA LEU A 47 4.59 1.11 -0.59
C LEU A 47 5.90 1.77 -1.04
N PHE A 48 6.17 2.99 -0.56
CA PHE A 48 7.45 3.66 -0.77
C PHE A 48 8.60 2.85 -0.19
N ALA A 49 8.45 2.32 1.03
CA ALA A 49 9.45 1.45 1.65
C ALA A 49 9.72 0.21 0.79
N LYS A 50 8.69 -0.47 0.27
CA LYS A 50 8.87 -1.65 -0.59
C LYS A 50 9.50 -1.32 -1.94
N PHE A 51 9.23 -0.12 -2.47
CA PHE A 51 9.84 0.37 -3.70
C PHE A 51 11.33 0.73 -3.50
N LEU A 52 11.66 1.39 -2.39
CA LEU A 52 13.02 1.79 -2.03
C LEU A 52 13.87 0.61 -1.54
N PHE A 53 13.32 -0.25 -0.69
CA PHE A 53 13.99 -1.44 -0.13
C PHE A 53 13.75 -2.69 -0.96
N LYS A 54 13.78 -2.58 -2.30
CA LYS A 54 13.73 -3.74 -3.19
C LYS A 54 14.98 -4.61 -2.99
N LYS A 55 14.94 -5.49 -2.00
CA LYS A 55 16.02 -6.43 -1.66
C LYS A 55 16.28 -7.29 -2.89
N ASN A 56 17.49 -7.18 -3.44
CA ASN A 56 17.91 -8.02 -4.56
C ASN A 56 18.16 -9.44 -4.02
N PRO A 57 17.35 -10.44 -4.42
CA PRO A 57 17.41 -11.79 -3.88
C PRO A 57 18.73 -12.53 -4.19
N LYS A 58 19.59 -11.96 -5.04
CA LYS A 58 20.90 -12.53 -5.39
C LYS A 58 21.92 -12.55 -4.24
N GLN A 59 21.75 -11.72 -3.22
CA GLN A 59 22.74 -11.58 -2.14
C GLN A 59 22.64 -12.69 -1.07
N ILE A 60 21.52 -13.42 -0.99
CA ILE A 60 21.29 -14.43 0.06
C ILE A 60 21.78 -15.81 -0.37
N ALA A 61 21.68 -16.15 -1.67
CA ALA A 61 22.15 -17.43 -2.20
C ALA A 61 23.68 -17.59 -2.11
N GLN A 62 24.43 -16.50 -2.29
CA GLN A 62 25.90 -16.53 -2.27
C GLN A 62 26.49 -16.78 -0.87
N ARG A 63 25.72 -16.55 0.21
CA ARG A 63 26.19 -16.71 1.60
C ARG A 63 25.97 -18.13 2.15
N VAL A 64 25.17 -18.95 1.46
CA VAL A 64 24.89 -20.34 1.88
C VAL A 64 25.86 -21.32 1.22
N GLU A 65 26.51 -20.91 0.13
CA GLU A 65 27.47 -21.73 -0.64
C GLU A 65 28.94 -21.47 -0.29
N SER A 66 29.22 -20.60 0.70
CA SER A 66 30.57 -20.21 1.16
C SER A 66 30.92 -20.80 2.52
#